data_AF-A0A0K2YGJ0-F1
#
_entry.id   AF-A0A0K2YGJ0-F1
#
_cell.length_a   1.000
_cell.length_b   1.000
_cell.length_c   1.000
_cell.angle_alpha   90.00
_cell.angle_beta   90.00
_cell.angle_gamma   90.00
#
_symmetry.space_group_name_H-M   'P 1'
#
loop_
_entity.id
_entity.type
_entity.pdbx_description
1 polymer ?
#
loop_
_entity_poly.entity_id
_entity_poly.type
_entity_poly.pdbx_seq_one_letter_code
_entity_poly.pdbx_strand_id
1 'polypeptide(L)'
;MFGNIGWGEFMILLVAALVILGPERLPGAISWVSKALRQVRDYAGGATAQLKDELGPEFDDLRKPLSELNQLRGMTPRAAITKHLLDGDDSIFTGNFDDTKSSGTSSGGSGSAPKQKPTTPLAEGDTPPIDVDAT
;
A
#
# COMPACT_ATOMS: atom_id res chain seq x y z
N MET A 1 7.05 6.05 -15.12
CA MET A 1 8.08 6.28 -16.16
C MET A 1 9.34 5.45 -15.95
N PHE A 2 9.76 5.14 -14.71
CA PHE A 2 10.93 4.27 -14.42
C PHE A 2 10.69 2.76 -14.50
N GLY A 3 9.46 2.31 -14.76
CA GLY A 3 9.11 0.88 -14.80
C GLY A 3 9.70 0.10 -15.98
N ASN A 4 10.34 0.78 -16.93
CA ASN A 4 11.03 0.17 -18.08
C ASN A 4 12.55 0.15 -17.93
N ILE A 5 13.10 0.49 -16.75
CA ILE A 5 14.55 0.43 -16.55
C ILE A 5 14.95 -1.05 -16.45
N GLY A 6 15.47 -1.59 -17.55
CA GLY A 6 15.91 -2.97 -17.61
C GLY A 6 17.28 -3.15 -16.98
N TRP A 7 17.72 -4.40 -16.88
CA TRP A 7 19.10 -4.73 -16.51
C TRP A 7 20.12 -4.07 -17.47
N GLY A 8 19.77 -3.90 -18.74
CA GLY A 8 20.62 -3.25 -19.75
C GLY A 8 20.92 -1.78 -19.42
N GLU A 9 19.87 -0.99 -19.14
CA GLU A 9 20.01 0.42 -18.76
C GLU A 9 20.78 0.58 -17.44
N PHE A 10 20.60 -0.32 -16.48
CA PHE A 10 21.37 -0.28 -15.22
C PHE A 10 22.87 -0.49 -15.47
N MET A 11 23.22 -1.39 -16.40
CA MET A 11 24.61 -1.63 -16.80
C MET A 11 25.21 -0.38 -17.48
N ILE A 12 24.43 0.30 -18.34
CA ILE A 12 24.85 1.55 -18.98
C ILE A 12 25.09 2.65 -17.93
N LEU A 13 24.21 2.79 -16.95
CA LEU A 13 24.39 3.75 -15.86
C LEU A 13 25.62 3.43 -15.00
N LEU A 14 25.88 2.15 -14.74
CA LEU A 14 27.08 1.72 -14.00
C LEU A 14 28.35 2.11 -14.77
N VAL A 15 28.42 1.83 -16.07
CA VAL A 15 29.56 2.20 -16.92
C VAL A 15 29.71 3.72 -16.98
N ALA A 16 28.62 4.46 -17.18
CA ALA A 16 28.65 5.92 -17.18
C ALA A 16 29.16 6.48 -15.85
N ALA A 17 28.71 5.94 -14.71
CA ALA A 17 29.20 6.32 -13.39
C ALA A 17 30.70 6.01 -13.22
N LEU A 18 31.16 4.84 -13.67
CA LEU A 18 32.57 4.46 -13.65
C LEU A 18 33.44 5.40 -14.51
N VAL A 19 32.94 5.85 -15.66
CA VAL A 19 33.67 6.78 -16.55
C VAL A 19 33.70 8.19 -16.00
N ILE A 20 32.55 8.71 -15.54
CA ILE A 20 32.41 10.09 -15.05
C ILE A 20 33.15 10.27 -13.72
N LEU A 21 32.95 9.35 -12.78
CA LEU A 21 33.52 9.43 -11.44
C LEU A 21 34.91 8.79 -11.36
N GLY A 22 35.19 7.79 -12.20
CA GLY A 22 36.40 6.98 -12.15
C GLY A 22 36.25 5.72 -11.27
N PRO A 23 36.76 4.55 -11.71
CA PRO A 23 36.62 3.29 -10.96
C PRO A 23 37.32 3.29 -9.60
N GLU A 24 38.42 4.03 -9.47
CA GLU A 24 39.17 4.20 -8.23
C GLU A 24 38.39 4.98 -7.15
N ARG A 25 37.49 5.88 -7.57
CA ARG A 25 36.82 6.82 -6.67
C ARG A 25 35.47 6.30 -6.17
N LEU A 26 34.82 5.44 -6.95
CA LEU A 26 33.54 4.81 -6.61
C LEU A 26 33.54 4.08 -5.25
N PRO A 27 34.50 3.17 -4.95
CA PRO A 27 34.52 2.49 -3.65
C PRO A 27 34.72 3.48 -2.49
N GLY A 28 35.51 4.52 -2.70
CA GLY A 28 35.67 5.62 -1.75
C GLY A 28 34.35 6.36 -1.50
N ALA A 29 33.63 6.74 -2.56
CA ALA A 29 32.35 7.43 -2.47
C ALA A 29 31.28 6.59 -1.74
N ILE A 30 31.18 5.29 -2.05
CA ILE A 30 30.26 4.36 -1.37
C ILE A 30 30.59 4.29 0.13
N SER A 31 31.88 4.22 0.48
CA SER A 31 32.30 4.19 1.89
C SER A 31 31.94 5.48 2.64
N TRP A 32 31.98 6.63 1.96
CA TRP A 32 31.61 7.91 2.54
C TRP A 32 30.09 8.01 2.71
N VAL A 33 29.31 7.68 1.68
CA VAL A 33 27.84 7.69 1.73
C VAL A 33 27.33 6.72 2.80
N SER A 34 27.87 5.51 2.87
CA SER A 34 27.46 4.53 3.89
C SER A 34 27.76 5.00 5.31
N LYS A 35 28.93 5.61 5.54
CA LYS A 35 29.27 6.22 6.83
C LYS A 35 28.34 7.40 7.16
N ALA A 36 28.07 8.27 6.20
CA ALA A 36 27.17 9.41 6.37
C ALA A 36 25.74 8.95 6.71
N LEU A 37 25.21 7.95 5.98
CA LEU A 37 23.89 7.37 6.26
C LEU A 37 23.82 6.75 7.66
N ARG A 38 24.87 6.03 8.07
CA ARG A 38 24.94 5.42 9.39
C ARG A 38 24.98 6.49 10.48
N GLN A 39 25.81 7.52 10.29
CA GLN A 39 25.88 8.67 11.18
C GLN A 39 24.52 9.36 11.30
N VAL A 40 23.86 9.67 10.18
CA VAL A 40 22.50 10.25 10.19
C VAL A 40 21.51 9.37 10.93
N ARG A 41 21.55 8.04 10.73
CA ARG A 41 20.68 7.10 11.47
C ARG A 41 20.94 7.14 12.97
N ASP A 42 22.21 7.17 13.37
CA ASP A 42 22.61 7.17 14.77
C ASP A 42 22.19 8.50 15.44
N TYR A 43 22.36 9.64 14.76
CA TYR A 43 21.88 10.94 15.23
C TYR A 43 20.35 11.02 15.30
N ALA A 44 19.65 10.55 14.26
CA ALA A 44 18.19 10.54 14.24
C ALA A 44 17.63 9.64 15.33
N GLY A 45 18.24 8.48 15.57
CA GLY A 45 17.86 7.56 16.66
C GLY A 45 18.10 8.17 18.04
N GLY A 46 19.26 8.80 18.25
CA GLY A 46 19.60 9.48 19.50
C GLY A 46 18.66 10.65 19.81
N ALA A 47 18.44 11.55 18.85
CA ALA A 47 17.51 12.67 19.00
C ALA A 47 16.08 12.17 19.27
N THR A 48 15.61 11.16 18.52
CA THR A 48 14.28 10.57 18.76
C THR A 48 14.16 9.97 20.17
N ALA A 49 15.22 9.32 20.67
CA ALA A 49 15.23 8.79 22.02
C ALA A 49 15.18 9.90 23.07
N GLN A 50 15.91 11.00 22.84
CA GLN A 50 15.95 12.16 23.73
C GLN A 50 14.61 12.91 23.76
N LEU A 51 13.98 13.11 22.60
CA LEU A 51 12.64 13.67 22.50
C LEU A 51 11.60 12.77 23.20
N LYS A 52 11.76 11.45 23.10
CA LYS A 52 10.86 10.51 23.78
C LYS A 52 11.03 10.52 25.31
N ASP A 53 12.25 10.71 25.80
CA ASP A 53 12.53 10.87 27.24
C ASP A 53 12.02 12.22 27.79
N GLU A 54 12.12 13.30 27.00
CA GLU A 54 11.72 14.65 27.44
C GLU A 54 10.22 14.95 27.28
N LEU A 55 9.57 14.42 26.24
CA LEU A 55 8.14 14.67 25.96
C LEU A 55 7.22 13.55 26.49
N GLY A 56 7.77 12.39 26.83
CA GLY A 56 7.00 11.26 27.34
C GLY A 56 5.86 10.84 26.38
N PRO A 57 4.64 10.58 26.88
CA PRO A 57 3.53 10.03 26.08
C PRO A 57 3.09 10.93 24.90
N GLU A 58 3.44 12.22 24.90
CA GLU A 58 3.13 13.13 23.79
C GLU A 58 3.89 12.76 22.50
N PHE A 59 5.02 12.05 22.61
CA PHE A 59 5.74 11.52 21.46
C PHE A 59 4.96 10.42 20.74
N ASP A 60 4.18 9.60 21.46
CA ASP A 60 3.39 8.52 20.85
C ASP A 60 2.23 9.06 20.00
N ASP A 61 1.68 10.21 20.35
CA ASP A 61 0.65 10.88 19.54
C ASP A 61 1.21 11.50 18.27
N LEU A 62 2.51 11.84 18.22
CA LEU A 62 3.20 12.22 16.98
C LEU A 62 3.64 11.00 16.16
N ARG A 63 3.83 9.86 16.81
CA ARG A 63 4.27 8.61 16.18
C ARG A 63 3.18 8.00 15.31
N LYS A 64 1.91 8.06 15.74
CA LYS A 64 0.74 7.62 14.97
C LYS A 64 0.65 8.28 13.58
N PRO A 65 0.62 9.62 13.45
CA PRO A 65 0.52 10.27 12.14
C PRO A 65 1.78 10.07 11.28
N LEU A 66 2.98 10.01 11.88
CA LEU A 66 4.19 9.67 11.13
C LEU A 66 4.17 8.23 10.58
N SER A 67 3.65 7.29 11.37
CA SER A 67 3.46 5.91 10.96
C SER A 67 2.40 5.79 9.87
N GLU A 68 1.28 6.50 9.99
CA GLU A 68 0.23 6.56 8.96
C GLU A 68 0.76 7.13 7.64
N LEU A 69 1.55 8.20 7.67
CA LEU A 69 2.16 8.77 6.47
C LEU A 69 3.14 7.79 5.81
N ASN A 70 3.94 7.07 6.60
CA ASN A 70 4.88 6.09 6.08
C ASN A 70 4.14 4.85 5.53
N GLN A 71 3.04 4.45 6.16
CA GLN A 71 2.16 3.37 5.72
C GLN A 71 1.41 3.74 4.44
N LEU A 72 0.97 5.00 4.33
CA LEU A 72 0.34 5.57 3.13
C LEU A 72 1.34 5.72 1.97
N ARG A 73 2.63 5.92 2.26
CA ARG A 73 3.69 5.90 1.25
C ARG A 73 4.05 4.48 0.80
N GLY A 74 3.88 3.49 1.68
CA GLY A 74 4.12 2.07 1.41
C GLY A 74 2.96 1.38 0.68
N MET A 75 1.72 1.80 0.92
CA MET A 75 0.56 1.41 0.12
C MET A 75 0.50 2.30 -1.11
N THR A 76 0.71 1.72 -2.30
CA THR A 76 0.36 2.42 -3.54
C THR A 76 -1.10 2.90 -3.43
N PRO A 77 -1.48 4.09 -3.94
CA PRO A 77 -2.86 4.59 -3.86
C PRO A 77 -3.87 3.55 -4.35
N ARG A 78 -3.45 2.73 -5.32
CA ARG A 78 -4.17 1.57 -5.81
C ARG A 78 -4.36 0.50 -4.73
N ALA A 79 -3.32 0.08 -4.02
CA ALA A 79 -3.41 -0.89 -2.92
C ALA A 79 -4.27 -0.40 -1.74
N ALA A 80 -4.23 0.91 -1.42
CA ALA A 80 -5.08 1.49 -0.37
C ALA A 80 -6.56 1.45 -0.76
N ILE A 81 -6.90 1.82 -1.99
CA ILE A 81 -8.27 1.75 -2.53
C ILE A 81 -8.73 0.29 -2.65
N THR A 82 -7.88 -0.62 -3.13
CA THR A 82 -8.23 -2.06 -3.22
C THR A 82 -8.46 -2.68 -1.84
N LYS A 83 -7.68 -2.32 -0.82
CA LYS A 83 -7.93 -2.78 0.56
C LYS A 83 -9.24 -2.25 1.14
N HIS A 84 -9.62 -1.01 0.82
CA HIS A 84 -10.84 -0.40 1.35
C HIS A 84 -12.11 -0.74 0.57
N LEU A 85 -12.02 -1.01 -0.73
CA LEU A 85 -13.18 -1.35 -1.58
C LEU A 85 -13.35 -2.86 -1.77
N LEU A 86 -12.30 -3.65 -1.58
CA LEU A 86 -12.25 -5.03 -2.05
C LEU A 86 -11.67 -6.02 -1.03
N ASP A 87 -11.44 -5.61 0.22
CA ASP A 87 -11.00 -6.45 1.36
C ASP A 87 -9.85 -7.48 1.07
N GLY A 88 -9.06 -7.25 0.01
CA GLY A 88 -8.00 -8.15 -0.45
C GLY A 88 -8.35 -9.15 -1.57
N ASP A 89 -9.49 -9.04 -2.24
CA ASP A 89 -9.85 -9.92 -3.37
C ASP A 89 -9.26 -9.42 -4.70
N ASP A 90 -7.95 -9.59 -4.87
CA ASP A 90 -7.24 -9.28 -6.11
C ASP A 90 -7.65 -10.19 -7.30
N SER A 91 -8.52 -11.19 -7.10
CA SER A 91 -8.90 -12.17 -8.13
C SER A 91 -9.63 -11.53 -9.33
N ILE A 92 -10.37 -10.44 -9.09
CA ILE A 92 -11.09 -9.68 -10.13
C ILE A 92 -10.13 -8.92 -11.05
N PHE A 93 -9.02 -8.41 -10.51
CA PHE A 93 -8.02 -7.65 -11.26
C PHE A 93 -6.91 -8.52 -11.85
N THR A 94 -6.64 -9.69 -11.26
CA THR A 94 -5.58 -10.62 -11.67
C THR A 94 -6.06 -11.76 -12.57
N GLY A 95 -7.38 -11.91 -12.77
CA GLY A 95 -7.95 -12.84 -13.75
C GLY A 95 -7.92 -14.31 -13.35
N ASN A 96 -7.64 -14.64 -12.09
CA ASN A 96 -7.53 -16.03 -11.61
C ASN A 96 -8.89 -16.63 -11.19
N PHE A 97 -9.89 -16.58 -12.08
CA PHE A 97 -11.24 -17.13 -11.87
C PHE A 97 -11.34 -18.67 -12.03
N ASP A 98 -10.24 -19.41 -11.97
CA ASP A 98 -10.24 -20.86 -12.27
C ASP A 98 -10.40 -21.77 -11.03
N ASP A 99 -10.27 -21.24 -9.81
CA ASP A 99 -10.24 -22.05 -8.56
C ASP A 99 -11.60 -22.29 -7.88
N THR A 100 -12.73 -21.89 -8.48
CA THR A 100 -14.08 -22.15 -7.93
C THR A 100 -14.74 -23.41 -8.48
N LYS A 101 -13.96 -24.45 -8.85
CA LYS A 101 -14.51 -25.74 -9.29
C LYS A 101 -14.31 -26.91 -8.32
N SER A 102 -13.83 -26.70 -7.10
CA SER A 102 -13.63 -27.81 -6.17
C SER A 102 -13.94 -27.50 -4.70
N SER A 103 -15.22 -27.26 -4.40
CA SER A 103 -15.85 -27.58 -3.11
C SER A 103 -17.36 -27.42 -3.25
N GLY A 104 -18.25 -28.34 -2.94
CA GLY A 104 -18.18 -29.68 -2.38
C GLY A 104 -19.62 -30.19 -2.34
N THR A 105 -19.81 -31.46 -2.65
CA THR A 105 -21.07 -32.16 -2.44
C THR A 105 -21.35 -32.26 -0.93
N SER A 106 -22.47 -31.72 -0.47
CA SER A 106 -23.12 -32.16 0.78
C SER A 106 -24.63 -31.94 0.73
N SER A 107 -25.32 -33.06 0.90
CA SER A 107 -26.76 -33.28 1.08
C SER A 107 -27.40 -32.48 2.22
N GLY A 108 -28.68 -32.13 2.06
CA GLY A 108 -29.64 -32.15 3.19
C GLY A 108 -30.57 -30.94 3.32
N GLY A 109 -31.85 -31.13 2.96
CA GLY A 109 -32.99 -30.78 3.80
C GLY A 109 -33.43 -29.31 3.97
N SER A 110 -34.57 -28.99 3.33
CA SER A 110 -35.71 -28.20 3.84
C SER A 110 -35.49 -26.75 4.32
N GLY A 111 -36.10 -25.79 3.62
CA GLY A 111 -36.32 -24.44 4.15
C GLY A 111 -36.68 -23.38 3.10
N SER A 112 -37.97 -23.28 2.80
CA SER A 112 -38.74 -22.10 2.35
C SER A 112 -38.05 -20.91 1.66
N ALA A 113 -38.53 -20.61 0.45
CA ALA A 113 -38.36 -19.32 -0.24
C ALA A 113 -38.81 -18.11 0.64
N PRO A 114 -38.27 -16.90 0.39
CA PRO A 114 -38.93 -16.06 -0.59
C PRO A 114 -38.00 -15.23 -1.52
N LYS A 115 -38.42 -15.25 -2.77
CA LYS A 115 -38.22 -14.31 -3.89
C LYS A 115 -37.96 -12.84 -3.46
N GLN A 116 -36.77 -12.30 -3.73
CA GLN A 116 -36.54 -10.84 -3.81
C GLN A 116 -36.30 -10.44 -5.28
N LYS A 117 -37.07 -9.44 -5.71
CA LYS A 117 -37.20 -8.95 -7.10
C LYS A 117 -35.97 -8.11 -7.49
N PRO A 118 -35.56 -8.12 -8.77
CA PRO A 118 -34.50 -7.22 -9.25
C PRO A 118 -34.95 -5.76 -9.18
N THR A 119 -34.10 -4.90 -8.63
CA THR A 119 -34.27 -3.45 -8.55
C THR A 119 -34.11 -2.84 -9.94
N THR A 120 -35.21 -2.50 -10.59
CA THR A 120 -35.22 -1.62 -11.75
C THR A 120 -34.74 -0.23 -11.31
N PRO A 121 -33.73 0.38 -11.95
CA PRO A 121 -33.33 1.75 -11.62
C PRO A 121 -34.48 2.72 -11.89
N LEU A 122 -34.72 3.64 -10.95
CA LEU A 122 -35.75 4.68 -11.07
C LEU A 122 -35.43 5.57 -12.28
N ALA A 123 -36.44 5.86 -13.09
CA ALA A 123 -36.30 6.74 -14.24
C ALA A 123 -36.11 8.20 -13.80
N GLU A 124 -35.32 8.95 -14.57
CA GLU A 124 -34.95 10.35 -14.29
C GLU A 124 -36.21 11.22 -14.13
N GLY A 125 -36.48 11.66 -12.90
CA GLY A 125 -37.62 12.50 -12.54
C GLY A 125 -38.53 11.98 -11.43
N ASP A 126 -38.32 10.76 -10.93
CA ASP A 126 -39.10 10.22 -9.81
C ASP A 126 -38.50 10.63 -8.45
N THR A 127 -39.32 11.13 -7.53
CA THR A 127 -38.85 11.51 -6.19
C THR A 127 -38.48 10.27 -5.37
N PRO A 128 -37.28 10.23 -4.77
CA PRO A 128 -36.85 9.05 -4.01
C PRO A 128 -37.76 8.82 -2.80
N PRO A 129 -37.98 7.55 -2.41
CA PRO A 129 -38.81 7.23 -1.25
C PRO A 129 -38.18 7.82 0.02
N ILE A 130 -38.97 8.55 0.79
CA ILE A 130 -38.51 9.15 2.05
C ILE A 130 -38.36 8.04 3.08
N ASP A 131 -37.16 7.96 3.65
CA ASP A 131 -36.82 7.11 4.78
C ASP A 131 -37.27 7.78 6.08
N VAL A 132 -38.17 7.12 6.80
CA VAL A 132 -38.80 7.63 8.03
C VAL A 132 -38.07 7.19 9.30
N ASP A 133 -37.04 6.33 9.18
CA ASP A 133 -36.23 5.87 10.31
C ASP A 133 -35.00 6.76 10.58
N ALA A 134 -34.79 7.82 9.79
CA ALA A 134 -33.79 8.85 10.05
C ALA A 134 -34.35 9.97 10.95
N THR A 135 -34.53 9.69 12.25
CA THR A 135 -34.83 10.69 13.31
C THR A 135 -33.80 10.66 14.42
#